data_AF-D8F119-F1
#
_entry.id   AF-D8F119-F1
#
_cell.length_a   1.000
_cell.length_b   1.000
_cell.length_c   1.000
_cell.angle_alpha   90.00
_cell.angle_beta   90.00
_cell.angle_gamma   90.00
#
_symmetry.space_group_name_H-M   'P 1'
#
loop_
_entity.id
_entity.type
_entity.pdbx_description
1 polymer ?
#
loop_
_entity_poly.entity_id
_entity_poly.type
_entity_poly.pdbx_seq_one_letter_code
_entity_poly.pdbx_strand_id
1 'polypeptide(L)'
;RYLYRGVIREQDILQCENGMVTFRYLHAKTGQYRSRTVTGEYFLYLLMLHVLPKGFRRARCYGFLHPCSKKLICFLQMVLRVNPLNMFAKKLKERPTITCPVCGAAMKIVLTKIAKPPAKQVHLPYMSEHGEIVM
;
A
#
# COMPACT_ATOMS: atom_id res chain seq x y z
N ARG A 1 16.52 2.87 9.71
CA ARG A 1 17.29 2.00 8.79
C ARG A 1 16.70 2.12 7.38
N TYR A 2 16.90 3.25 6.69
CA TYR A 2 16.22 3.55 5.43
C TYR A 2 17.11 4.36 4.50
N LEU A 3 17.42 3.79 3.33
CA LEU A 3 16.93 4.20 2.00
C LEU A 3 17.68 3.41 0.90
N TYR A 4 18.90 2.95 1.21
CA TYR A 4 19.85 2.41 0.22
C TYR A 4 20.07 0.90 0.29
N ARG A 5 19.03 0.11 0.58
CA ARG A 5 19.10 -1.31 0.22
C ARG A 5 18.50 -1.44 -1.17
N GLY A 6 19.39 -1.47 -2.16
CA GLY A 6 19.07 -1.98 -3.48
C GLY A 6 18.51 -3.40 -3.40
N VAL A 7 17.99 -3.87 -4.53
CA VAL A 7 17.36 -5.19 -4.68
C VAL A 7 18.34 -6.31 -4.34
N ILE A 8 19.59 -6.10 -4.78
CA ILE A 8 20.73 -6.97 -4.53
C ILE A 8 21.85 -6.15 -3.92
N ARG A 9 22.71 -6.79 -3.11
CA ARG A 9 23.92 -6.16 -2.54
C ARG A 9 25.10 -6.48 -3.46
N GLU A 10 26.09 -5.59 -3.53
CA GLU A 10 27.30 -5.82 -4.35
C GLU A 10 27.98 -7.16 -3.99
N GLN A 11 28.16 -7.42 -2.69
CA GLN A 11 28.69 -8.70 -2.17
C GLN A 11 27.89 -9.96 -2.51
N ASP A 12 26.67 -9.82 -3.04
CA ASP A 12 25.85 -10.94 -3.50
C ASP A 12 26.01 -11.20 -5.01
N ILE A 13 26.75 -10.35 -5.74
CA ILE A 13 27.22 -10.62 -7.09
C ILE A 13 28.53 -11.41 -6.94
N LEU A 14 28.49 -12.70 -7.23
CA LEU A 14 29.60 -13.63 -6.96
C LEU A 14 30.60 -13.66 -8.12
N GLN A 15 30.12 -13.56 -9.36
CA GLN A 15 30.96 -13.61 -10.56
C GLN A 15 30.29 -12.89 -11.72
N CYS A 16 31.09 -12.24 -12.57
CA CYS A 16 30.66 -11.58 -13.79
C CYS A 16 31.73 -11.79 -14.88
N GLU A 17 31.57 -12.85 -15.67
CA GLU A 17 32.56 -13.27 -16.68
C GLU A 17 31.83 -13.83 -17.90
N ASN A 18 32.41 -13.66 -19.10
CA ASN A 18 31.89 -14.24 -20.35
C ASN A 18 30.40 -13.90 -20.64
N GLY A 19 29.96 -12.70 -20.26
CA GLY A 19 28.56 -12.27 -20.42
C GLY A 19 27.57 -12.95 -19.47
N MET A 20 28.06 -13.72 -18.50
CA MET A 20 27.28 -14.43 -17.50
C MET A 20 27.50 -13.82 -16.11
N VAL A 21 26.41 -13.71 -15.34
CA VAL A 21 26.41 -13.17 -13.98
C VAL A 21 25.91 -14.24 -13.04
N THR A 22 26.74 -14.59 -12.05
CA THR A 22 26.37 -15.48 -10.95
C THR A 22 26.08 -14.65 -9.71
N PHE A 23 24.88 -14.76 -9.17
CA PHE A 23 24.46 -13.98 -8.02
C PHE A 23 23.74 -14.83 -6.97
N ARG A 24 23.81 -14.39 -5.71
CA ARG A 24 23.17 -15.00 -4.56
C ARG A 24 21.89 -14.23 -4.20
N TYR A 25 20.82 -14.95 -3.92
CA TYR A 25 19.53 -14.37 -3.52
C TYR A 25 18.88 -15.18 -2.39
N LEU A 26 17.98 -14.53 -1.65
CA LEU A 26 17.17 -15.19 -0.63
C LEU A 26 15.89 -15.74 -1.28
N HIS A 27 15.67 -17.04 -1.17
CA HIS A 27 14.48 -17.66 -1.72
C HIS A 27 13.23 -17.30 -0.88
N ALA A 28 12.23 -16.67 -1.50
CA ALA A 28 11.10 -16.04 -0.79
C ALA A 28 10.27 -17.00 0.08
N LYS A 29 10.10 -18.25 -0.36
CA LYS A 29 9.30 -19.25 0.37
C LYS A 29 10.08 -19.99 1.46
N THR A 30 11.37 -20.25 1.23
CA THR A 30 12.17 -21.10 2.12
C THR A 30 13.12 -20.30 3.01
N GLY A 31 13.33 -19.02 2.74
CA GLY A 31 14.25 -18.16 3.48
C GLY A 31 15.73 -18.57 3.35
N GLN A 32 16.06 -19.47 2.43
CA GLN A 32 17.42 -19.96 2.24
C GLN A 32 18.13 -19.16 1.15
N TYR A 33 19.43 -18.97 1.31
CA TYR A 33 20.27 -18.40 0.26
C TYR A 33 20.49 -19.43 -0.85
N ARG A 34 20.32 -18.99 -2.09
CA ARG A 34 20.60 -19.77 -3.31
C ARG A 34 21.41 -18.93 -4.27
N SER A 35 22.20 -19.58 -5.11
CA SER A 35 22.89 -18.94 -6.24
C SER A 35 22.17 -19.25 -7.54
N ARG A 36 22.30 -18.34 -8.51
CA ARG A 36 21.85 -18.55 -9.88
C ARG A 36 22.80 -17.86 -10.84
N THR A 37 23.08 -18.52 -11.96
CA THR A 37 23.84 -17.95 -13.08
C THR A 37 22.90 -17.69 -14.24
N VAL A 38 22.98 -16.49 -14.80
CA VAL A 38 22.14 -16.04 -15.92
C VAL A 38 22.97 -15.14 -16.85
N THR A 39 22.46 -14.88 -18.05
CA THR A 39 23.06 -13.87 -18.94
C THR A 39 22.96 -12.47 -18.31
N GLY A 40 23.92 -11.59 -18.62
CA GLY A 40 23.94 -10.21 -18.11
C GLY A 40 22.66 -9.43 -18.43
N GLU A 41 22.12 -9.59 -19.64
CA GLU A 41 20.85 -8.99 -20.07
C GLU A 41 19.68 -9.44 -19.19
N TYR A 42 19.59 -10.74 -18.93
CA TYR A 42 18.54 -11.29 -18.08
C TYR A 42 18.70 -10.87 -16.62
N PHE A 43 19.94 -10.74 -16.14
CA PHE A 43 20.22 -10.17 -14.82
C PHE A 43 19.71 -8.73 -14.70
N LEU A 44 19.97 -7.86 -15.69
CA LEU A 44 19.43 -6.50 -15.70
C LEU A 44 17.90 -6.49 -15.74
N TYR A 45 17.29 -7.34 -16.57
CA TYR A 45 15.83 -7.48 -16.63
C TYR A 45 15.23 -7.82 -15.25
N LEU A 46 15.80 -8.80 -14.55
CA LEU A 46 15.38 -9.16 -13.20
C LEU A 46 15.49 -7.99 -12.21
N LEU A 47 16.55 -7.18 -12.33
CA LEU A 47 16.75 -6.00 -11.47
C LEU A 47 15.72 -4.91 -11.76
N MET A 48 15.37 -4.69 -13.03
CA MET A 48 14.37 -3.72 -13.45
C MET A 48 12.95 -4.04 -12.95
N LEU A 49 12.60 -5.32 -12.75
CA LEU A 49 11.30 -5.72 -12.17
C LEU A 49 11.05 -5.15 -10.77
N HIS A 50 12.10 -4.75 -10.06
CA HIS A 50 12.00 -4.19 -8.73
C HIS A 50 12.09 -2.65 -8.70
N VAL A 51 12.33 -2.02 -9.85
CA VAL A 51 12.32 -0.57 -10.01
C VAL A 51 10.87 -0.12 -10.16
N LEU A 52 10.42 0.79 -9.29
CA LEU A 52 9.09 1.37 -9.41
C LEU A 52 9.04 2.29 -10.64
N PRO A 53 7.97 2.26 -11.45
CA PRO A 53 7.81 3.19 -12.57
C PRO A 53 7.90 4.65 -12.11
N LYS A 54 8.28 5.54 -13.03
CA LYS A 54 8.40 6.97 -12.73
C LYS A 54 7.11 7.51 -12.12
N GLY A 55 7.24 8.23 -11.01
CA GLY A 55 6.11 8.78 -10.24
C GLY A 55 5.63 7.87 -9.10
N PHE A 56 6.00 6.59 -9.07
CA PHE A 56 5.69 5.70 -7.95
C PHE A 56 6.83 5.72 -6.93
N ARG A 57 6.48 5.93 -5.66
CA ARG A 57 7.41 5.85 -4.54
C ARG A 57 7.01 4.71 -3.62
N ARG A 58 7.98 3.95 -3.13
CA ARG A 58 7.73 2.88 -2.15
C ARG A 58 7.42 3.54 -0.80
N ALA A 59 6.14 3.76 -0.53
CA ALA A 59 5.69 4.20 0.79
C ALA A 59 5.64 2.97 1.72
N ARG A 60 6.37 3.04 2.83
CA ARG A 60 6.15 2.12 3.94
C ARG A 60 5.47 2.94 5.04
N CYS A 61 4.22 2.63 5.32
CA CYS A 61 3.56 3.21 6.48
C CYS A 61 4.15 2.54 7.73
N TYR A 62 4.28 3.28 8.83
CA TYR A 62 4.58 2.75 10.15
C TYR A 62 3.84 3.57 11.21
N GLY A 63 3.71 3.04 12.42
CA GLY A 63 3.09 3.74 13.55
C GLY A 63 1.58 3.54 13.67
N PHE A 64 0.98 4.33 14.57
CA PHE A 64 -0.42 4.16 14.96
C PHE A 64 -1.41 4.36 13.80
N LEU A 65 -1.10 5.27 12.86
CA LEU A 65 -1.95 5.58 11.70
C LEU A 65 -1.71 4.66 10.49
N HIS A 66 -1.03 3.53 10.67
CA HIS A 66 -0.87 2.54 9.61
C HIS A 66 -2.24 1.99 9.16
N PRO A 67 -2.50 1.79 7.85
CA PRO A 67 -3.77 1.25 7.37
C PRO A 67 -4.19 -0.10 7.97
N CYS A 68 -3.22 -0.91 8.40
CA CYS A 68 -3.45 -2.20 9.09
C CYS A 68 -3.64 -2.07 10.61
N SER A 69 -3.39 -0.91 11.23
CA SER A 69 -3.48 -0.71 12.68
C SER A 69 -4.91 -0.39 13.16
N LYS A 70 -5.95 -0.80 12.42
CA LYS A 70 -7.35 -0.43 12.69
C LYS A 70 -7.80 -0.76 14.12
N LYS A 71 -7.40 -1.92 14.64
CA LYS A 71 -7.72 -2.34 16.02
C LYS A 71 -7.09 -1.41 17.06
N LEU A 72 -5.81 -1.07 16.87
CA LEU A 72 -5.09 -0.16 17.77
C LEU A 72 -5.66 1.26 17.70
N ILE A 73 -6.02 1.74 16.50
CA ILE A 73 -6.67 3.04 16.32
C ILE A 73 -8.02 3.07 17.07
N CYS A 74 -8.83 2.01 16.95
CA CYS A 74 -10.11 1.90 17.65
C CYS A 74 -9.91 1.90 19.18
N PHE A 75 -8.94 1.12 19.67
CA PHE A 75 -8.59 1.09 21.08
C PHE A 75 -8.21 2.47 21.62
N LEU A 76 -7.33 3.18 20.91
CA LEU A 76 -6.92 4.54 21.28
C LEU A 76 -8.11 5.52 21.29
N GLN A 77 -9.04 5.40 20.34
CA GLN A 77 -10.27 6.21 20.31
C GLN A 77 -11.15 5.95 21.54
N MET A 78 -11.27 4.70 21.99
CA MET A 78 -12.04 4.35 23.19
C MET A 78 -11.38 4.88 24.48
N VAL A 79 -10.07 4.64 24.65
CA VAL A 79 -9.31 5.08 25.83
C VAL A 79 -9.30 6.60 25.95
N LEU A 80 -9.07 7.30 24.84
CA LEU A 80 -9.04 8.76 24.80
C LEU A 80 -10.46 9.38 24.76
N ARG A 81 -11.51 8.56 24.71
CA ARG A 81 -12.92 8.98 24.55
C ARG A 81 -13.13 9.92 23.36
N VAL A 82 -12.39 9.67 22.27
CA VAL A 82 -12.44 10.44 21.04
C VAL A 82 -13.37 9.77 20.05
N ASN A 83 -14.50 10.42 19.74
CA ASN A 83 -15.39 9.99 18.66
C ASN A 83 -15.06 10.80 17.38
N PRO A 84 -14.37 10.21 16.39
CA PRO A 84 -14.01 10.93 15.16
C PRO A 84 -15.24 11.35 14.36
N LEU A 85 -16.34 10.58 14.40
CA LEU A 85 -17.56 10.93 13.67
C LEU A 85 -18.16 12.22 14.22
N ASN A 86 -18.28 12.36 15.54
CA ASN A 86 -18.81 13.59 16.15
C ASN A 86 -17.87 14.79 15.93
N MET A 87 -16.55 14.56 16.01
CA MET A 87 -15.55 15.63 15.87
C MET A 87 -15.43 16.18 14.43
N PHE A 88 -15.55 15.31 13.42
CA PHE A 88 -15.41 15.68 12.01
C PHE A 88 -16.76 15.88 11.29
N ALA A 89 -17.89 15.44 11.85
CA ALA A 89 -19.22 15.67 11.26
C ALA A 89 -19.51 17.17 11.05
N LYS A 90 -19.04 18.03 11.96
CA LYS A 90 -19.18 19.49 11.84
C LYS A 90 -18.24 20.12 10.80
N LYS A 91 -17.28 19.37 10.26
CA LYS A 91 -16.22 19.86 9.34
C LYS A 91 -16.17 19.13 8.00
N LEU A 92 -17.23 18.42 7.62
CA LEU A 92 -17.36 17.95 6.24
C LEU A 92 -17.61 19.18 5.35
N LYS A 93 -16.52 19.83 4.92
CA LYS A 93 -16.60 20.85 3.88
C LYS A 93 -17.23 20.20 2.66
N GLU A 94 -18.26 20.84 2.14
CA GLU A 94 -18.86 20.43 0.88
C GLU A 94 -17.77 20.35 -0.19
N ARG A 95 -17.86 19.31 -1.03
CA ARG A 95 -16.89 19.10 -2.10
C ARG A 95 -16.96 20.33 -3.02
N PRO A 96 -15.82 20.97 -3.35
CA PRO A 96 -15.83 22.11 -4.25
C PRO A 96 -16.46 21.70 -5.58
N THR A 97 -17.43 22.50 -6.02
CA THR A 97 -18.18 22.26 -7.26
C THR A 97 -17.28 22.55 -8.46
N ILE A 98 -17.30 21.66 -9.45
CA ILE A 98 -16.60 21.88 -10.71
C ILE A 98 -17.44 22.88 -11.51
N THR A 99 -16.85 24.00 -11.91
CA THR A 99 -17.51 25.04 -12.72
C THR A 99 -17.13 24.93 -14.19
N CYS A 100 -18.05 25.27 -15.08
CA CYS A 100 -17.78 25.36 -16.50
C CYS A 100 -16.83 26.54 -16.80
N PRO A 101 -15.73 26.35 -17.54
CA PRO A 101 -14.78 27.42 -17.84
C PRO A 101 -15.35 28.53 -18.73
N VAL A 102 -16.48 28.28 -19.41
CA VAL A 102 -17.10 29.24 -20.34
C VAL A 102 -18.23 30.04 -19.68
N CYS A 103 -19.12 29.37 -18.93
CA CYS A 103 -20.30 30.01 -18.35
C CYS A 103 -20.32 30.07 -16.82
N GLY A 104 -19.33 29.48 -16.13
CA GLY A 104 -19.25 29.47 -14.67
C GLY A 104 -20.27 28.57 -13.96
N ALA A 105 -21.22 27.97 -14.69
CA ALA A 105 -22.26 27.12 -14.10
C ALA A 105 -21.70 25.85 -13.44
N ALA A 106 -22.38 25.40 -12.38
CA ALA A 106 -22.06 24.16 -11.68
C ALA A 106 -22.25 22.93 -12.57
N MET A 107 -21.20 22.11 -12.71
CA MET A 107 -21.22 20.90 -13.52
C MET A 107 -21.52 19.66 -12.66
N LYS A 108 -22.31 18.73 -13.21
CA LYS A 108 -22.56 17.41 -12.62
C LYS A 108 -21.63 16.36 -13.23
N ILE A 109 -21.00 15.54 -12.40
CA ILE A 109 -20.16 14.42 -12.85
C ILE A 109 -21.09 13.31 -13.35
N VAL A 110 -21.10 13.05 -14.66
CA VAL A 110 -21.93 12.00 -15.25
C VAL A 110 -21.23 10.64 -15.20
N LEU A 111 -19.91 10.61 -15.45
CA LEU A 111 -19.11 9.39 -15.54
C LEU A 111 -17.69 9.61 -15.01
N THR A 112 -17.10 8.57 -14.40
CA THR A 112 -15.68 8.54 -14.00
C THR A 112 -15.00 7.33 -14.61
N LYS A 113 -13.76 7.47 -15.09
CA LYS A 113 -12.93 6.35 -15.62
C LYS A 113 -12.45 5.34 -14.55
N ILE A 114 -12.84 5.54 -13.30
CA ILE A 114 -12.50 4.67 -12.17
C ILE A 114 -13.77 3.88 -11.83
N ALA A 115 -13.65 2.56 -11.76
CA ALA A 115 -14.73 1.70 -11.31
C ALA A 115 -15.16 2.08 -9.89
N LYS A 116 -16.47 2.08 -9.60
CA LYS A 116 -16.94 2.29 -8.23
C LYS A 116 -16.30 1.21 -7.34
N PRO A 117 -15.72 1.58 -6.19
CA PRO A 117 -15.28 0.58 -5.23
C PRO A 117 -16.50 -0.28 -4.84
N PRO A 118 -16.33 -1.59 -4.64
CA PRO A 118 -17.43 -2.44 -4.21
C PRO A 118 -18.01 -1.88 -2.91
N ALA A 119 -19.34 -1.91 -2.79
CA ALA A 119 -20.01 -1.49 -1.57
C ALA A 119 -19.42 -2.28 -0.40
N LYS A 120 -18.83 -1.57 0.56
CA LYS A 120 -18.23 -2.19 1.73
C LYS A 120 -19.38 -2.76 2.55
N GLN A 121 -19.53 -4.08 2.59
CA GLN A 121 -20.45 -4.72 3.52
C GLN A 121 -20.00 -4.34 4.94
N VAL A 122 -20.79 -3.49 5.59
CA VAL A 122 -20.64 -3.21 7.01
C VAL A 122 -21.25 -4.41 7.71
N HIS A 123 -20.41 -5.34 8.16
CA HIS A 123 -20.88 -6.34 9.12
C HIS A 123 -21.14 -5.60 10.43
N LEU A 124 -22.41 -5.44 10.80
CA LEU A 124 -22.78 -5.01 12.14
C LEU A 124 -22.52 -6.18 13.09
N PRO A 125 -21.84 -5.98 14.22
CA PRO A 125 -21.76 -7.02 15.24
C PRO A 125 -23.18 -7.25 15.78
N TYR A 126 -23.72 -8.44 15.54
CA TYR A 126 -24.97 -8.88 16.17
C TYR A 126 -24.63 -9.67 17.44
N MET A 127 -25.36 -9.42 18.53
CA MET A 127 -25.21 -10.15 19.78
C MET A 127 -25.91 -11.50 19.67
N SER A 128 -25.16 -12.60 19.77
CA SER A 128 -25.77 -13.92 19.91
C SER A 128 -26.42 -14.07 21.29
N GLU A 129 -27.51 -14.84 21.38
CA GLU A 129 -28.28 -15.08 22.62
C GLU A 129 -27.45 -15.78 23.74
N HIS A 130 -26.21 -16.16 23.44
CA HIS A 130 -25.27 -16.80 24.36
C HIS A 130 -24.15 -15.87 24.86
N GLY A 131 -24.23 -14.56 24.60
CA GLY A 131 -23.32 -13.59 25.20
C GLY A 131 -21.89 -13.56 24.62
N GLU A 132 -21.65 -14.22 23.48
CA GLU A 132 -20.38 -14.11 22.76
C GLU A 132 -20.48 -13.14 21.58
N ILE A 133 -19.55 -12.18 21.55
CA ILE A 133 -19.36 -11.23 20.44
C ILE A 133 -18.55 -11.95 19.35
N VAL A 134 -19.21 -12.29 18.25
CA VAL A 134 -18.56 -12.88 17.06
C VAL A 134 -18.17 -11.75 16.10
N MET A 135 -16.88 -11.71 15.71
CA MET A 135 -16.30 -10.74 14.77
C MET A 135 -16.31 -11.23 13.32
#